data_AF-A0A3B9JFW9-F1
#
_entry.id   AF-A0A3B9JFW9-F1
#
_cell.length_a   1.000
_cell.length_b   1.000
_cell.length_c   1.000
_cell.angle_alpha   90.00
_cell.angle_beta   90.00
_cell.angle_gamma   90.00
#
_symmetry.space_group_name_H-M   'P 1'
#
loop_
_entity.id
_entity.type
_entity.pdbx_description
1 polymer ?
#
loop_
_entity_poly.entity_id
_entity_poly.type
_entity_poly.pdbx_seq_one_letter_code
_entity_poly.pdbx_strand_id
1 'polypeptide(L)'
;MKNIILRYRFFLVMAAVTIGLSIINPLAGEKAVDMTLFSFKEMISVLPPIFILLGLLDVWVPRETMIRYMGEGSGAKGILLAIFLGSAAAGPLYGAFPMAAVFMKKGVKFTNVLIFLGAWSTTKIPMFLFELSALGARFAITRLIASMAGIFVIAHLVDKAVDKKEKTVVYKNASEMN
;
A
#
# COMPACT_ATOMS: atom_id res chain seq x y z
N MET A 1 33.90 8.95 -6.87
CA MET A 1 33.58 8.91 -5.42
C MET A 1 32.63 10.03 -4.98
N LYS A 2 32.87 11.31 -5.33
CA LYS A 2 32.01 12.45 -4.94
C LYS A 2 30.52 12.25 -5.27
N ASN A 3 30.20 11.68 -6.44
CA ASN A 3 28.81 11.41 -6.88
C ASN A 3 28.10 10.32 -6.07
N ILE A 4 28.83 9.33 -5.53
CA ILE A 4 28.24 8.26 -4.71
C ILE A 4 27.89 8.83 -3.32
N ILE A 5 28.81 9.60 -2.73
CA ILE A 5 28.58 10.24 -1.42
C ILE A 5 27.41 11.22 -1.50
N LEU A 6 27.32 12.01 -2.57
CA LEU A 6 26.19 12.92 -2.80
C LEU A 6 24.85 12.18 -2.98
N ARG A 7 24.86 11.02 -3.64
CA ARG A 7 23.66 10.17 -3.82
C ARG A 7 23.16 9.59 -2.49
N TYR A 8 24.07 9.14 -1.62
CA TYR A 8 23.72 8.51 -0.34
C TYR A 8 23.83 9.44 0.87
N ARG A 9 23.95 10.75 0.66
CA ARG A 9 24.15 11.72 1.75
C ARG A 9 23.11 11.59 2.86
N PHE A 10 21.84 11.36 2.51
CA PHE A 10 20.76 11.20 3.50
C PHE A 10 20.95 9.95 4.34
N PHE A 11 21.29 8.82 3.70
CA PHE A 11 21.60 7.58 4.41
C PHE A 11 22.81 7.74 5.32
N LEU A 12 23.89 8.37 4.82
CA LEU A 12 25.11 8.59 5.60
C LEU A 12 24.89 9.53 6.79
N VAL A 13 24.11 10.61 6.60
CA VAL A 13 23.74 11.53 7.69
C VAL A 13 22.90 10.80 8.73
N MET A 14 21.89 10.03 8.33
CA MET A 14 21.07 9.25 9.27
C MET A 14 21.90 8.21 10.01
N ALA A 15 22.81 7.51 9.33
CA ALA A 15 23.72 6.57 9.97
C ALA A 15 24.62 7.26 11.00
N ALA A 16 25.18 8.43 10.67
CA ALA A 16 25.98 9.22 11.59
C ALA A 16 25.17 9.70 12.80
N VAL A 17 23.92 10.12 12.60
CA VAL A 17 23.00 10.51 13.69
C VAL A 17 22.70 9.33 14.61
N THR A 18 22.41 8.15 14.05
CA THR A 18 22.15 6.94 14.84
C THR A 18 23.39 6.50 15.62
N ILE A 19 24.58 6.54 15.00
CA ILE A 19 25.85 6.25 15.68
C ILE A 19 26.10 7.27 16.80
N GLY A 20 25.89 8.56 16.55
CA GLY A 20 26.00 9.61 17.55
C GLY A 20 25.04 9.41 18.72
N LEU A 21 23.80 9.04 18.45
CA LEU A 21 22.81 8.67 19.47
C LEU A 21 23.26 7.46 20.31
N SER A 22 23.82 6.42 19.68
CA SER A 22 24.33 5.25 20.40
C SER A 22 25.51 5.56 21.31
N ILE A 23 26.31 6.58 20.98
CA ILE A 23 27.44 7.01 21.83
C ILE A 23 26.94 7.89 22.99
N ILE A 24 26.02 8.82 22.73
CA ILE A 24 25.51 9.77 23.75
C ILE A 24 24.53 9.11 24.71
N ASN A 25 23.65 8.24 24.20
CA ASN A 25 22.64 7.52 24.97
C ASN A 25 22.53 6.07 24.46
N PRO A 26 23.30 5.14 25.05
CA PRO A 26 23.33 3.74 24.62
C PRO A 26 21.94 3.08 24.57
N LEU A 27 21.06 3.39 25.53
CA LEU A 27 19.69 2.86 25.58
C LEU A 27 18.81 3.35 24.41
N ALA A 28 18.97 4.62 24.03
CA ALA A 28 18.23 5.18 22.89
C ALA A 28 18.81 4.70 21.55
N GLY A 29 20.14 4.56 21.47
CA GLY A 29 20.82 4.06 20.28
C GLY A 29 20.54 2.59 19.99
N GLU A 30 20.54 1.73 21.02
CA GLU A 30 20.17 0.31 20.88
C GLU A 30 18.75 0.17 20.33
N LYS A 31 17.78 0.90 20.92
CA LYS A 31 16.41 0.94 20.39
C LYS A 31 16.34 1.46 18.96
N ALA A 32 17.11 2.48 18.60
CA ALA A 32 17.12 3.04 17.26
C ALA A 32 17.67 2.03 16.23
N VAL A 33 18.74 1.31 16.58
CA VAL A 33 19.32 0.25 15.75
C VAL A 33 18.35 -0.92 15.61
N ASP A 34 17.75 -1.37 16.70
CA ASP A 34 16.77 -2.47 16.70
C ASP A 34 15.53 -2.13 15.85
N MET A 35 14.98 -0.92 16.00
CA MET A 35 13.86 -0.46 15.17
C MET A 35 14.25 -0.40 13.69
N THR A 36 15.47 0.03 13.38
CA THR A 36 15.98 0.10 12.00
C THR A 36 16.12 -1.30 11.41
N LEU A 37 16.74 -2.22 12.14
CA LEU A 37 16.94 -3.61 11.72
C LEU A 37 15.61 -4.35 11.57
N PHE A 38 14.68 -4.15 12.52
CA PHE A 38 13.33 -4.70 12.44
C PHE A 38 12.61 -4.22 11.18
N SER A 39 12.58 -2.90 10.96
CA SER A 39 11.93 -2.31 9.78
C SER A 39 12.57 -2.79 8.47
N PHE A 40 13.90 -2.87 8.42
CA PHE A 40 14.62 -3.35 7.25
C PHE A 40 14.33 -4.83 6.94
N LYS A 41 14.32 -5.67 7.98
CA LYS A 41 13.98 -7.10 7.85
C LYS A 41 12.53 -7.28 7.44
N GLU A 42 11.62 -6.48 7.97
CA GLU A 42 10.21 -6.47 7.56
C GLU A 42 10.08 -6.11 6.07
N MET A 43 10.75 -5.05 5.61
CA MET A 43 10.75 -4.66 4.19
C MET A 43 11.24 -5.79 3.28
N ILE A 44 12.39 -6.39 3.58
CA ILE A 44 12.95 -7.50 2.79
C ILE A 44 12.05 -8.74 2.82
N SER A 45 11.39 -9.02 3.94
CA SER A 45 10.56 -10.22 4.08
C SER A 45 9.25 -10.10 3.30
N VAL A 46 8.72 -8.89 3.15
CA VAL A 46 7.43 -8.64 2.47
C VAL A 46 7.62 -8.46 0.95
N LEU A 47 8.76 -7.91 0.50
CA LEU A 47 9.00 -7.63 -0.93
C LEU A 47 8.88 -8.88 -1.84
N PRO A 48 9.54 -10.02 -1.58
CA PRO A 48 9.47 -11.18 -2.48
C PRO A 48 8.05 -11.73 -2.64
N PRO A 49 7.25 -11.94 -1.56
CA PRO A 49 5.85 -12.30 -1.71
C PRO A 49 5.03 -11.31 -2.54
N ILE A 50 5.25 -9.99 -2.38
CA ILE A 50 4.55 -8.97 -3.20
C ILE A 50 4.89 -9.14 -4.68
N PHE A 51 6.16 -9.32 -5.04
CA PHE A 51 6.56 -9.50 -6.44
C PHE A 51 6.04 -10.82 -7.03
N ILE A 52 5.98 -11.89 -6.23
CA ILE A 52 5.37 -13.16 -6.66
C ILE A 52 3.87 -12.96 -6.91
N LEU A 53 3.15 -12.31 -5.98
CA LEU A 53 1.73 -12.00 -6.15
C LEU A 53 1.48 -11.08 -7.35
N LEU A 54 2.39 -10.13 -7.60
CA LEU A 54 2.35 -9.25 -8.75
C LEU A 54 2.49 -10.05 -10.05
N GLY A 55 3.51 -10.90 -10.15
CA GLY A 55 3.72 -11.75 -11.33
C GLY A 55 2.57 -12.74 -11.54
N LEU A 56 2.06 -13.35 -10.46
CA LEU A 56 0.89 -14.21 -10.51
C LEU A 56 -0.33 -13.45 -10.99
N LEU A 57 -0.64 -12.28 -10.43
CA LEU A 57 -1.81 -11.52 -10.87
C LEU A 57 -1.66 -11.03 -12.32
N ASP A 58 -0.44 -10.66 -12.73
CA ASP A 58 -0.16 -10.21 -14.08
C ASP A 58 -0.34 -11.33 -15.12
N VAL A 59 0.11 -12.55 -14.82
CA VAL A 59 -0.01 -13.69 -15.73
C VAL A 59 -1.37 -14.40 -15.62
N TRP A 60 -1.89 -14.56 -14.41
CA TRP A 60 -3.02 -15.46 -14.13
C TRP A 60 -4.39 -14.86 -14.43
N VAL A 61 -4.57 -13.55 -14.22
CA VAL A 61 -5.88 -12.90 -14.43
C VAL A 61 -5.88 -12.11 -15.73
N PRO A 62 -6.59 -12.54 -16.79
CA PRO A 62 -6.62 -11.82 -18.05
C PRO A 62 -7.10 -10.38 -17.89
N ARG A 63 -6.55 -9.47 -18.71
CA ARG A 63 -6.92 -8.05 -18.69
C ARG A 63 -8.43 -7.86 -18.91
N GLU A 64 -9.02 -8.66 -19.78
CA GLU A 64 -10.44 -8.63 -20.14
C GLU A 64 -11.31 -8.92 -18.91
N THR A 65 -10.89 -9.85 -18.07
CA THR A 65 -11.56 -10.18 -16.80
C THR A 65 -11.51 -8.99 -15.84
N MET A 66 -10.35 -8.34 -15.71
CA MET A 66 -10.20 -7.16 -14.86
C MET A 66 -11.06 -5.99 -15.34
N ILE A 67 -11.08 -5.72 -16.65
CA ILE A 67 -11.94 -4.68 -17.23
C ILE A 67 -13.42 -5.00 -16.99
N ARG A 68 -13.83 -6.26 -17.19
CA ARG A 68 -15.22 -6.69 -17.02
C ARG A 68 -15.71 -6.53 -15.58
N TYR A 69 -14.89 -6.89 -14.59
CA TYR A 69 -15.31 -6.95 -13.20
C TYR A 69 -14.90 -5.74 -12.35
N MET A 70 -13.90 -4.97 -12.77
CA MET A 70 -13.37 -3.82 -12.01
C MET A 70 -13.11 -2.56 -12.87
N GLY A 71 -13.43 -2.56 -14.17
CA GLY A 71 -13.32 -1.40 -15.06
C GLY A 71 -14.45 -0.37 -14.90
N GLU A 72 -14.53 0.62 -15.80
CA GLU A 72 -15.46 1.77 -15.70
C GLU A 72 -16.95 1.38 -15.59
N GLY A 73 -17.35 0.23 -16.15
CA GLY A 73 -18.71 -0.29 -16.11
C GLY A 73 -19.01 -1.29 -15.00
N SER A 74 -18.08 -1.56 -14.07
CA SER A 74 -18.22 -2.64 -13.08
C SER A 74 -19.31 -2.41 -12.03
N GLY A 75 -19.73 -1.15 -11.84
CA GLY A 75 -20.66 -0.75 -10.77
C GLY A 75 -20.21 -1.26 -9.40
N ALA A 76 -21.17 -1.72 -8.59
CA ALA A 76 -20.93 -2.24 -7.24
C ALA A 76 -20.04 -3.50 -7.20
N LYS A 77 -20.02 -4.31 -8.27
CA LYS A 77 -19.20 -5.53 -8.30
C LYS A 77 -17.72 -5.20 -8.21
N GLY A 78 -17.26 -4.16 -8.91
CA GLY A 78 -15.86 -3.74 -8.87
C GLY A 78 -15.45 -3.15 -7.52
N ILE A 79 -16.36 -2.43 -6.87
CA ILE A 79 -16.17 -1.91 -5.51
C ILE A 79 -15.99 -3.05 -4.51
N LEU A 80 -16.91 -4.02 -4.52
CA LEU A 80 -16.85 -5.16 -3.61
C LEU A 80 -15.58 -5.99 -3.82
N LEU A 81 -15.19 -6.21 -5.08
CA LEU A 81 -13.93 -6.90 -5.41
C LEU A 81 -12.71 -6.10 -4.95
N ALA A 82 -12.69 -4.78 -5.13
CA ALA A 82 -11.59 -3.93 -4.67
C ALA A 82 -11.41 -3.99 -3.15
N ILE A 83 -12.52 -3.92 -2.39
CA ILE A 83 -12.50 -4.07 -0.94
C ILE A 83 -12.03 -5.46 -0.54
N PHE A 84 -12.57 -6.51 -1.16
CA PHE A 84 -12.22 -7.89 -0.83
C PHE A 84 -10.73 -8.17 -1.07
N LEU A 85 -10.23 -7.82 -2.27
CA LEU A 85 -8.83 -8.01 -2.63
C LEU A 85 -7.90 -7.16 -1.75
N GLY A 86 -8.29 -5.92 -1.43
CA GLY A 86 -7.51 -5.08 -0.52
C GLY A 86 -7.49 -5.60 0.92
N SER A 87 -8.63 -6.11 1.42
CA SER A 87 -8.76 -6.63 2.78
C SER A 87 -8.04 -7.97 2.99
N ALA A 88 -8.03 -8.82 1.96
CA ALA A 88 -7.37 -10.12 1.98
C ALA A 88 -5.85 -10.00 1.91
N ALA A 89 -5.34 -8.85 1.47
CA ALA A 89 -3.93 -8.67 1.30
C ALA A 89 -3.21 -8.35 2.62
N ALA A 90 -2.04 -8.97 2.79
CA ALA A 90 -1.21 -8.83 3.97
C ALA A 90 0.01 -7.94 3.68
N GLY A 91 0.55 -7.36 4.75
CA GLY A 91 1.75 -6.54 4.68
C GLY A 91 1.50 -5.03 4.61
N PRO A 92 2.57 -4.24 4.68
CA PRO A 92 2.51 -2.78 4.67
C PRO A 92 1.98 -2.20 3.36
N LEU A 93 1.40 -0.99 3.45
CA LEU A 93 0.68 -0.35 2.34
C LEU A 93 1.55 -0.07 1.11
N TYR A 94 2.86 0.19 1.30
CA TYR A 94 3.76 0.41 0.15
C TYR A 94 3.79 -0.80 -0.80
N GLY A 95 3.52 -2.01 -0.30
CA GLY A 95 3.42 -3.23 -1.11
C GLY A 95 2.18 -3.31 -1.99
N ALA A 96 1.16 -2.48 -1.73
CA ALA A 96 -0.05 -2.43 -2.54
C ALA A 96 0.15 -1.63 -3.84
N PHE A 97 1.14 -0.75 -3.91
CA PHE A 97 1.36 0.12 -5.08
C PHE A 97 1.78 -0.63 -6.34
N PRO A 98 2.68 -1.62 -6.29
CA PRO A 98 2.96 -2.47 -7.44
C PRO A 98 1.71 -3.19 -7.96
N MET A 99 0.84 -3.68 -7.06
CA MET A 99 -0.44 -4.30 -7.43
C MET A 99 -1.41 -3.30 -8.05
N ALA A 100 -1.48 -2.09 -7.50
CA ALA A 100 -2.26 -0.99 -8.06
C ALA A 100 -1.77 -0.61 -9.47
N ALA A 101 -0.45 -0.64 -9.72
CA ALA A 101 0.10 -0.42 -11.05
C ALA A 101 -0.37 -1.48 -12.05
N VAL A 102 -0.37 -2.77 -11.67
CA VAL A 102 -0.91 -3.85 -12.51
C VAL A 102 -2.41 -3.66 -12.76
N PHE A 103 -3.19 -3.27 -11.75
CA PHE A 103 -4.61 -2.95 -11.92
C PHE A 103 -4.83 -1.83 -12.94
N MET A 104 -4.04 -0.75 -12.85
CA MET A 104 -4.09 0.35 -13.82
C MET A 104 -3.71 -0.12 -15.23
N LYS A 105 -2.63 -0.91 -15.39
CA LYS A 105 -2.25 -1.53 -16.67
C LYS A 105 -3.40 -2.36 -17.25
N LYS A 106 -4.12 -3.07 -16.39
CA LYS A 106 -5.26 -3.91 -16.76
C LYS A 106 -6.59 -3.18 -16.87
N GLY A 107 -6.60 -1.84 -16.87
CA GLY A 107 -7.81 -1.05 -17.14
C GLY A 107 -8.84 -1.05 -16.01
N VAL A 108 -8.42 -1.33 -14.78
CA VAL A 108 -9.26 -1.14 -13.59
C VAL A 108 -9.60 0.35 -13.43
N LYS A 109 -10.85 0.64 -13.05
CA LYS A 109 -11.33 2.00 -12.81
C LYS A 109 -10.51 2.68 -11.71
N PHE A 110 -10.16 3.95 -11.91
CA PHE A 110 -9.31 4.70 -10.97
C PHE A 110 -9.86 4.70 -9.54
N THR A 111 -11.17 4.95 -9.37
CA THR A 111 -11.84 4.88 -8.07
C THR A 111 -11.72 3.49 -7.42
N ASN A 112 -11.82 2.40 -8.19
CA ASN A 112 -11.67 1.03 -7.66
C ASN A 112 -10.23 0.76 -7.21
N VAL A 113 -9.23 1.31 -7.90
CA VAL A 113 -7.83 1.24 -7.46
C VAL A 113 -7.64 1.98 -6.13
N LEU A 114 -8.23 3.17 -5.98
CA LEU A 114 -8.19 3.93 -4.73
C LEU A 114 -8.90 3.20 -3.57
N ILE A 115 -10.05 2.59 -3.85
CA ILE A 115 -10.79 1.77 -2.87
C ILE A 115 -9.95 0.57 -2.44
N PHE A 116 -9.29 -0.10 -3.38
CA PHE A 116 -8.38 -1.21 -3.08
C PHE A 116 -7.22 -0.78 -2.17
N LEU A 117 -6.55 0.34 -2.48
CA LEU A 117 -5.48 0.89 -1.65
C LEU A 117 -5.98 1.26 -0.25
N GLY A 118 -7.15 1.90 -0.16
CA GLY A 118 -7.77 2.27 1.11
C GLY A 118 -8.15 1.06 1.97
N ALA A 119 -8.70 0.02 1.35
CA ALA A 119 -9.01 -1.24 2.01
C ALA A 119 -7.73 -1.89 2.56
N TRP A 120 -6.70 -2.05 1.72
CA TRP A 120 -5.40 -2.58 2.14
C TRP A 120 -4.83 -1.85 3.36
N SER A 121 -5.06 -0.54 3.45
CA SER A 121 -4.58 0.26 4.57
C SER A 121 -5.31 -0.01 5.90
N THR A 122 -6.58 -0.40 5.91
CA THR A 122 -7.43 -0.30 7.13
C THR A 122 -8.37 -1.47 7.43
N THR A 123 -8.53 -2.42 6.50
CA THR A 123 -9.51 -3.51 6.61
C THR A 123 -8.88 -4.90 6.80
N LYS A 124 -7.61 -4.94 7.22
CA LYS A 124 -6.86 -6.19 7.43
C LYS A 124 -7.53 -7.08 8.48
N ILE A 125 -7.77 -8.34 8.12
CA ILE A 125 -8.42 -9.34 9.00
C ILE A 125 -7.66 -9.51 10.33
N PRO A 126 -6.33 -9.71 10.37
CA PRO A 126 -5.61 -9.88 11.64
C PRO A 126 -5.72 -8.65 12.55
N MET A 127 -5.71 -7.45 11.98
CA MET A 127 -5.88 -6.20 12.71
C MET A 127 -7.27 -6.13 13.34
N PHE A 128 -8.31 -6.44 12.57
CA PHE A 128 -9.68 -6.43 13.08
C PHE A 128 -9.90 -7.46 14.20
N LEU A 129 -9.35 -8.67 14.07
CA LEU A 129 -9.41 -9.69 15.12
C LEU A 129 -8.67 -9.25 16.40
N PHE A 130 -7.53 -8.58 16.25
CA PHE A 130 -6.81 -8.01 17.38
C PHE A 130 -7.60 -6.87 18.05
N GLU A 131 -8.25 -6.01 17.28
CA GLU A 131 -9.11 -4.95 17.82
C GLU A 131 -10.30 -5.55 18.59
N LEU A 132 -10.90 -6.63 18.07
CA LEU A 132 -11.98 -7.35 18.76
C LEU A 132 -11.53 -7.89 20.12
N SER A 133 -10.34 -8.49 20.20
CA SER A 133 -9.84 -9.10 21.44
C SER A 133 -9.29 -8.09 22.43
N ALA A 134 -8.58 -7.06 21.96
CA ALA A 134 -7.89 -6.09 22.82
C ALA A 134 -8.75 -4.86 23.20
N LEU A 135 -9.60 -4.39 22.29
CA LEU A 135 -10.36 -3.13 22.42
C LEU A 135 -11.88 -3.32 22.43
N GLY A 136 -12.34 -4.54 22.11
CA GLY A 136 -13.74 -4.95 22.16
C GLY A 136 -14.52 -4.71 20.87
N ALA A 137 -15.66 -5.41 20.76
CA ALA A 137 -16.48 -5.45 19.55
C ALA A 137 -17.02 -4.09 19.11
N ARG A 138 -17.45 -3.25 20.06
CA ARG A 138 -17.98 -1.92 19.76
C ARG A 138 -16.92 -1.06 19.06
N PHE A 139 -15.70 -1.03 19.58
CA PHE A 139 -14.61 -0.25 18.98
C PHE A 139 -14.28 -0.77 17.57
N ALA A 140 -14.03 -2.09 17.43
CA ALA A 140 -13.57 -2.67 16.18
C ALA A 140 -14.59 -2.46 15.04
N ILE A 141 -15.87 -2.74 15.29
CA ILE A 141 -16.94 -2.61 14.28
C ILE A 141 -17.16 -1.14 13.91
N THR A 142 -17.26 -0.24 14.89
CA THR A 142 -17.45 1.19 14.61
C THR A 142 -16.28 1.77 13.82
N ARG A 143 -15.04 1.44 14.19
CA ARG A 143 -13.85 1.85 13.44
C ARG A 143 -13.86 1.30 12.01
N LEU A 144 -14.21 0.03 11.82
CA LEU A 144 -14.25 -0.58 10.48
C LEU A 144 -15.28 0.11 9.57
N ILE A 145 -16.48 0.38 10.08
CA ILE A 145 -17.53 1.09 9.32
C ILE A 145 -17.09 2.51 8.98
N ALA A 146 -16.56 3.25 9.96
CA ALA A 146 -16.05 4.61 9.75
C ALA A 146 -14.90 4.64 8.73
N SER A 147 -13.99 3.65 8.81
CA SER A 147 -12.88 3.52 7.85
C SER A 147 -13.40 3.24 6.45
N MET A 148 -14.39 2.36 6.30
CA MET A 148 -15.00 2.05 5.01
C MET A 148 -15.64 3.30 4.38
N ALA A 149 -16.39 4.06 5.16
CA ALA A 149 -16.94 5.35 4.71
C ALA A 149 -15.82 6.32 4.29
N GLY A 150 -14.76 6.43 5.08
CA GLY A 150 -13.58 7.23 4.77
C GLY A 150 -12.92 6.84 3.45
N ILE A 151 -12.75 5.55 3.19
CA ILE A 151 -12.20 5.03 1.92
C ILE A 151 -13.03 5.53 0.74
N PHE A 152 -14.36 5.41 0.82
CA PHE A 152 -15.25 5.87 -0.25
C PHE A 152 -15.15 7.37 -0.47
N VAL A 153 -15.16 8.16 0.61
CA VAL A 153 -15.05 9.62 0.52
C VAL A 153 -13.71 10.02 -0.12
N ILE A 154 -12.60 9.47 0.35
CA ILE A 154 -11.26 9.76 -0.17
C ILE A 154 -11.17 9.36 -1.65
N ALA A 155 -11.65 8.17 -2.01
CA ALA A 155 -11.61 7.68 -3.38
C ALA A 155 -12.35 8.61 -4.35
N HIS A 156 -13.54 9.11 -3.96
CA HIS A 156 -14.31 10.03 -4.80
C HIS A 156 -13.75 11.46 -4.81
N LEU A 157 -13.21 11.93 -3.68
CA LEU A 157 -12.58 13.24 -3.61
C LEU A 157 -11.34 13.30 -4.49
N VAL A 158 -10.47 12.29 -4.41
CA VAL A 158 -9.27 12.20 -5.25
C VAL A 158 -9.65 12.01 -6.72
N ASP A 159 -10.64 11.16 -7.03
CA ASP A 159 -11.11 10.99 -8.41
C ASP A 159 -11.66 12.30 -9.01
N LYS A 160 -12.32 13.14 -8.21
CA LYS A 160 -12.79 14.47 -8.67
C LYS A 160 -11.70 15.53 -8.72
N ALA A 161 -10.72 15.48 -7.81
CA ALA A 161 -9.66 16.47 -7.72
C ALA A 161 -8.59 16.28 -8.81
N VAL A 162 -8.35 15.04 -9.24
CA VAL A 162 -7.35 14.71 -10.27
C VAL A 162 -7.99 14.79 -11.65
N ASP A 163 -7.46 15.65 -12.50
CA ASP A 163 -7.97 15.86 -13.86
C ASP A 163 -7.73 14.64 -14.77
N LYS A 164 -8.53 14.52 -15.84
CA LYS A 164 -8.40 13.40 -16.80
C LYS A 164 -6.99 13.29 -17.38
N LYS A 165 -6.33 14.43 -17.68
CA LYS A 165 -4.95 14.45 -18.22
C LYS A 165 -3.95 13.87 -17.21
N GLU A 166 -4.07 14.23 -15.94
CA GLU A 166 -3.21 13.72 -14.87
C GLU A 166 -3.45 12.24 -14.63
N LYS A 167 -4.71 11.78 -14.65
CA LYS A 167 -5.02 10.34 -14.60
C LYS A 167 -4.32 9.59 -15.72
N THR A 168 -4.36 10.10 -16.96
CA THR A 168 -3.64 9.46 -18.08
C THR A 168 -2.13 9.35 -17.81
N VAL A 169 -1.51 10.38 -17.24
CA VAL A 169 -0.09 10.35 -16.84
C VAL A 169 0.16 9.31 -15.76
N VAL A 170 -0.69 9.24 -14.73
CA VAL A 170 -0.57 8.23 -13.66
C VAL A 170 -0.66 6.81 -14.24
N TYR A 171 -1.61 6.55 -15.13
CA TYR A 171 -1.76 5.25 -15.80
C TYR A 171 -0.55 4.94 -16.70
N LYS A 172 0.01 5.96 -17.38
CA LYS A 172 1.23 5.80 -18.17
C LYS A 172 2.42 5.43 -17.30
N ASN A 173 2.64 6.14 -16.20
CA ASN A 173 3.73 5.83 -15.26
C ASN A 173 3.57 4.43 -14.67
N ALA A 174 2.35 4.03 -14.32
CA ALA A 174 2.05 2.67 -13.88
C ALA A 174 2.38 1.63 -14.97
N SER A 175 2.17 1.96 -16.26
CA SER A 175 2.52 1.08 -17.38
C SER A 175 4.03 0.89 -17.57
N GLU A 176 4.82 1.89 -17.21
CA GLU A 176 6.28 1.90 -17.31
C GLU A 176 6.99 1.24 -16.12
N MET A 177 6.29 0.99 -15.00
CA MET A 177 6.78 0.16 -13.90
C MET A 177 6.80 -1.31 -14.35
N ASN A 178 7.84 -1.71 -15.11
CA ASN A 178 8.18 -3.10 -15.41
C ASN A 178 9.23 -3.60 -14.44
#